data_AF-A0A6G1H9Z9-F1
#
_entry.id   AF-A0A6G1H9Z9-F1
#
_cell.length_a   1.000
_cell.length_b   1.000
_cell.length_c   1.000
_cell.angle_alpha   90.00
_cell.angle_beta   90.00
_cell.angle_gamma   90.00
#
_symmetry.space_group_name_H-M   'P 1'
#
loop_
_entity.id
_entity.type
_entity.pdbx_description
1 polymer ?
#
loop_
_entity_poly.entity_id
_entity_poly.type
_entity_poly.pdbx_seq_one_letter_code
_entity_poly.pdbx_strand_id
1 'polypeptide(L)'
;MTQPSLYSTFDTSLIDLAAKPPQNPSPSDPTDPVSSSVDETPTAPNSFSTSSSHTLANDANTPTPAPPSLTAQGAFEIPKMPVKHLPTAQTYDAWASVYDSDGNILQGVDDEELSSMLPAFLRSVEGFAGEGREITVVDLGCGTGRNTVKLLQYPWSGRAGVEWKVVVGIDASKGMLEVAREKLSAVSSSFTTSSTSAYPTYKLLHHDFLPPNTVPDSGLPDPNPIPLPQTSGLDLDSATENQNGKATALISTLVLEHIPLRTFFSILSSLVRPGGLALVTNMHPEMGAKGQAGFVGQVEGNETAKVKVRGVSWVHTVEETVRIASEMGWVVEDVNVDVGGDGDGDGGKGLKEVEVTEEMVGKLGRRAVKWVGVRVWYGGVFRRVR
;
A
#
# COMPACT_ATOMS: atom_id res chain seq x y z
N MET A 1 8.90 36.27 -11.68
CA MET A 1 8.12 35.73 -10.56
C MET A 1 8.40 34.24 -10.49
N THR A 2 9.32 33.83 -9.60
CA THR A 2 9.72 32.45 -9.37
C THR A 2 8.86 31.87 -8.26
N GLN A 3 8.19 30.75 -8.51
CA GLN A 3 7.44 30.03 -7.48
C GLN A 3 8.39 29.47 -6.39
N PRO A 4 7.96 29.40 -5.13
CA PRO A 4 8.75 28.81 -4.06
C PRO A 4 8.80 27.28 -4.18
N SER A 5 9.98 26.71 -3.92
CA SER A 5 10.24 25.27 -3.94
C SER A 5 9.51 24.52 -2.82
N LEU A 6 8.74 23.50 -3.18
CA LEU A 6 7.93 22.65 -2.28
C LEU A 6 8.70 21.56 -1.52
N TYR A 7 10.03 21.67 -1.37
CA TYR A 7 10.84 20.60 -0.77
C TYR A 7 11.10 20.84 0.71
N SER A 8 10.11 20.53 1.55
CA SER A 8 10.28 20.40 3.00
C SER A 8 9.61 19.09 3.44
N THR A 9 10.40 18.03 3.63
CA THR A 9 9.93 16.74 4.14
C THR A 9 9.89 16.71 5.67
N PHE A 10 8.76 16.25 6.21
CA PHE A 10 8.55 16.03 7.64
C PHE A 10 8.86 14.57 8.00
N ASP A 11 9.63 14.34 9.07
CA ASP A 11 9.94 12.98 9.57
C ASP A 11 8.78 12.50 10.45
N THR A 12 8.22 11.33 10.12
CA THR A 12 6.97 10.83 10.72
C THR A 12 7.12 9.43 11.32
N SER A 13 8.36 9.03 11.65
CA SER A 13 8.70 7.70 12.19
C SER A 13 8.60 7.57 13.71
N LEU A 14 8.47 8.69 14.44
CA LEU A 14 8.66 8.77 15.90
C LEU A 14 7.36 8.72 16.72
N ILE A 15 6.44 7.80 16.39
CA ILE A 15 5.46 7.36 17.39
C ILE A 15 5.95 6.01 17.89
N ASP A 16 6.70 6.07 18.99
CA ASP A 16 7.38 4.93 19.60
C ASP A 16 6.39 3.84 20.06
N LEU A 17 6.78 2.61 19.75
CA LEU A 17 6.33 1.38 20.40
C LEU A 17 6.87 1.37 21.84
N ALA A 18 6.20 2.07 22.76
CA ALA A 18 6.47 1.92 24.18
C ALA A 18 5.23 2.24 25.04
N ALA A 19 4.33 1.27 25.15
CA ALA A 19 3.49 1.15 26.34
C ALA A 19 3.13 -0.33 26.54
N LYS A 20 3.84 -0.97 27.47
CA LYS A 20 3.41 -2.23 28.07
C LYS A 20 2.05 -1.96 28.72
N PRO A 21 1.00 -2.78 28.52
CA PRO A 21 -0.25 -2.57 29.23
C PRO A 21 0.01 -2.68 30.74
N PRO A 22 -0.65 -1.86 31.58
CA PRO A 22 -0.49 -1.96 33.02
C PRO A 22 -0.87 -3.38 33.46
N GLN A 23 0.05 -4.04 34.16
CA GLN A 23 -0.22 -5.27 34.87
C GLN A 23 -1.24 -4.96 35.96
N ASN A 24 -2.51 -5.28 35.70
CA ASN A 24 -3.48 -5.40 36.78
C ASN A 24 -3.19 -6.71 37.54
N PRO A 25 -3.25 -6.70 38.88
CA PRO A 25 -2.98 -7.86 39.69
C PRO A 25 -4.08 -8.92 39.49
N SER A 26 -3.68 -10.19 39.47
CA SER A 26 -4.58 -11.34 39.43
C SER A 26 -5.69 -11.24 40.48
N PRO A 27 -6.94 -11.61 40.15
CA PRO A 27 -7.87 -12.14 41.13
C PRO A 27 -7.79 -13.67 41.12
N SER A 28 -7.54 -14.22 42.31
CA SER A 28 -7.74 -15.61 42.68
C SER A 28 -9.19 -16.06 42.52
N ASP A 29 -9.34 -17.37 42.35
CA ASP A 29 -10.51 -18.24 42.13
C ASP A 29 -11.87 -17.89 42.80
N PRO A 30 -12.97 -18.49 42.28
CA PRO A 30 -14.34 -18.17 42.64
C PRO A 30 -14.89 -19.06 43.77
N THR A 31 -15.68 -18.46 44.65
CA THR A 31 -16.79 -19.15 45.34
C THR A 31 -17.92 -18.16 45.63
N ASP A 32 -19.05 -18.36 44.97
CA ASP A 32 -20.41 -17.92 45.33
C ASP A 32 -20.91 -18.59 46.65
N PRO A 33 -22.12 -18.27 47.18
CA PRO A 33 -23.08 -17.20 46.85
C PRO A 33 -23.63 -16.47 48.11
N VAL A 34 -24.56 -15.51 47.93
CA VAL A 34 -25.88 -15.39 48.62
C VAL A 34 -26.41 -13.94 48.67
N SER A 35 -27.67 -13.73 48.19
CA SER A 35 -28.71 -12.77 48.65
C SER A 35 -28.43 -11.26 48.50
N SER A 36 -29.31 -10.33 48.12
CA SER A 36 -30.76 -10.22 47.82
C SER A 36 -31.02 -8.73 47.51
N SER A 37 -31.98 -8.42 46.60
CA SER A 37 -32.92 -7.26 46.57
C SER A 37 -32.40 -5.83 46.89
N VAL A 38 -32.75 -4.73 46.22
CA VAL A 38 -34.07 -4.20 45.82
C VAL A 38 -33.86 -2.94 44.95
N ASP A 39 -34.92 -2.53 44.24
CA ASP A 39 -35.14 -1.29 43.49
C ASP A 39 -34.68 0.03 44.14
N GLU A 40 -34.35 1.04 43.32
CA GLU A 40 -35.16 2.26 43.11
C GLU A 40 -34.34 3.38 42.41
N THR A 41 -34.89 3.91 41.30
CA THR A 41 -34.71 5.31 40.86
C THR A 41 -35.81 6.16 41.55
N PRO A 42 -35.91 7.52 41.47
CA PRO A 42 -35.27 8.51 40.58
C PRO A 42 -34.96 9.89 41.25
N THR A 43 -34.78 10.92 40.40
CA THR A 43 -35.13 12.36 40.56
C THR A 43 -34.05 13.39 40.97
N ALA A 44 -33.82 14.35 40.06
CA ALA A 44 -33.43 15.77 40.30
C ALA A 44 -34.65 16.55 40.89
N PRO A 45 -34.62 17.84 41.34
CA PRO A 45 -34.04 19.03 40.64
C PRO A 45 -33.62 20.24 41.54
N ASN A 46 -33.35 21.40 40.87
CA ASN A 46 -33.42 22.81 41.32
C ASN A 46 -32.28 23.38 42.22
N SER A 47 -31.54 24.45 41.90
CA SER A 47 -31.80 25.85 41.46
C SER A 47 -31.82 26.90 42.61
N PHE A 48 -31.54 28.17 42.26
CA PHE A 48 -31.40 29.45 43.03
C PHE A 48 -29.95 29.98 43.15
N SER A 49 -29.54 31.10 42.51
CA SER A 49 -29.88 32.55 42.66
C SER A 49 -29.38 33.16 43.99
N THR A 50 -28.79 34.35 44.13
CA THR A 50 -28.75 35.61 43.34
C THR A 50 -27.83 36.67 44.00
N SER A 51 -27.38 37.66 43.22
CA SER A 51 -27.12 39.09 43.57
C SER A 51 -25.85 39.43 44.39
N SER A 52 -25.16 40.58 44.25
CA SER A 52 -25.58 41.95 43.92
C SER A 52 -24.45 42.82 43.33
N SER A 53 -24.88 43.88 42.67
CA SER A 53 -24.18 44.97 41.96
C SER A 53 -23.55 46.06 42.84
N HIS A 54 -22.50 46.73 42.32
CA HIS A 54 -22.24 48.17 42.54
C HIS A 54 -21.47 48.78 41.34
N THR A 55 -22.00 49.90 40.82
CA THR A 55 -21.42 50.83 39.82
C THR A 55 -20.53 51.88 40.48
N LEU A 56 -19.43 52.29 39.82
CA LEU A 56 -19.20 53.67 39.32
C LEU A 56 -17.77 53.90 38.76
N ALA A 57 -17.75 54.72 37.70
CA ALA A 57 -16.75 55.70 37.26
C ALA A 57 -15.47 55.27 36.52
N ASN A 58 -15.36 55.82 35.30
CA ASN A 58 -14.16 55.98 34.48
C ASN A 58 -13.17 56.94 35.16
N ASP A 59 -11.89 56.59 35.14
CA ASP A 59 -10.82 57.57 35.02
C ASP A 59 -9.64 57.00 34.21
N ALA A 60 -9.09 57.85 33.37
CA ALA A 60 -8.09 57.55 32.37
C ALA A 60 -6.65 57.61 32.93
N ASN A 61 -5.74 56.99 32.17
CA ASN A 61 -4.29 57.22 32.15
C ASN A 61 -3.42 56.45 33.16
N THR A 62 -3.10 55.19 32.83
CA THR A 62 -1.88 54.51 33.30
C THR A 62 -1.38 53.55 32.22
N PRO A 63 -0.11 53.62 31.77
CA PRO A 63 0.42 52.67 30.80
C PRO A 63 0.64 51.30 31.44
N THR A 64 -0.09 50.29 30.99
CA THR A 64 0.12 48.88 31.35
C THR A 64 1.47 48.41 30.79
N PRO A 65 2.35 47.78 31.59
CA PRO A 65 3.58 47.18 31.05
C PRO A 65 3.20 46.01 30.14
N ALA A 66 3.77 46.00 28.93
CA ALA A 66 3.64 44.89 28.00
C ALA A 66 4.14 43.58 28.67
N PRO A 67 3.47 42.43 28.45
CA PRO A 67 4.00 41.16 28.92
C PRO A 67 5.38 40.93 28.28
N PRO A 68 6.35 40.36 29.02
CA PRO A 68 7.67 40.09 28.47
C PRO A 68 7.51 39.19 27.24
N SER A 69 8.05 39.65 26.10
CA SER A 69 8.19 38.85 24.90
C SER A 69 9.01 37.62 25.27
N LEU A 70 8.35 36.46 25.35
CA LEU A 70 9.03 35.18 25.38
C LEU A 70 9.73 35.03 24.03
N THR A 71 11.01 35.41 24.00
CA THR A 71 11.93 34.94 22.97
C THR A 71 11.82 33.43 22.96
N ALA A 72 11.36 32.87 21.83
CA ALA A 72 11.30 31.44 21.59
C ALA A 72 12.72 30.87 21.58
N GLN A 73 13.25 30.61 22.77
CA GLN A 73 14.49 29.89 22.99
C GLN A 73 14.10 28.44 23.28
N GLY A 74 14.43 27.56 22.34
CA GLY A 74 14.33 26.12 22.51
C GLY A 74 13.06 25.50 21.95
N ALA A 75 12.84 25.60 20.64
CA ALA A 75 12.18 24.48 19.97
C ALA A 75 13.11 23.28 20.14
N PHE A 76 12.71 22.28 20.93
CA PHE A 76 13.40 20.99 20.94
C PHE A 76 13.33 20.44 19.52
N GLU A 77 14.44 20.53 18.78
CA GLU A 77 14.59 19.79 17.53
C GLU A 77 14.54 18.30 17.90
N ILE A 78 13.41 17.66 17.61
CA ILE A 78 13.30 16.20 17.68
C ILE A 78 14.35 15.68 16.71
N PRO A 79 15.34 14.89 17.16
CA PRO A 79 16.36 14.37 16.26
C PRO A 79 15.69 13.57 15.15
N LYS A 80 15.77 14.06 13.91
CA LYS A 80 15.29 13.30 12.75
C LYS A 80 16.12 12.03 12.65
N MET A 81 15.46 10.90 12.53
CA MET A 81 16.14 9.61 12.40
C MET A 81 17.00 9.63 11.13
N PRO A 82 18.27 9.19 11.18
CA PRO A 82 19.11 9.18 9.99
C PRO A 82 18.46 8.33 8.89
N VAL A 83 18.59 8.76 7.64
CA VAL A 83 18.06 8.04 6.47
C VAL A 83 19.23 7.43 5.70
N LYS A 84 19.13 6.13 5.41
CA LYS A 84 20.04 5.38 4.55
C LYS A 84 19.29 4.99 3.28
N HIS A 85 19.78 5.42 2.14
CA HIS A 85 19.25 4.98 0.86
C HIS A 85 20.00 3.74 0.37
N LEU A 86 19.26 2.77 -0.14
CA LEU A 86 19.78 1.55 -0.76
C LEU A 86 19.13 1.36 -2.13
N PRO A 87 19.73 0.54 -3.01
CA PRO A 87 19.02 0.09 -4.21
C PRO A 87 17.68 -0.52 -3.81
N THR A 88 16.64 -0.31 -4.62
CA THR A 88 15.28 -0.73 -4.26
C THR A 88 15.22 -2.23 -3.98
N ALA A 89 15.80 -3.10 -4.81
CA ALA A 89 15.85 -4.53 -4.55
C ALA A 89 16.50 -4.88 -3.19
N GLN A 90 17.61 -4.24 -2.84
CA GLN A 90 18.30 -4.44 -1.56
C GLN A 90 17.50 -3.91 -0.36
N THR A 91 16.76 -2.82 -0.56
CA THR A 91 15.84 -2.29 0.46
C THR A 91 14.78 -3.34 0.80
N TYR A 92 14.19 -3.97 -0.22
CA TYR A 92 13.16 -4.99 -0.04
C TYR A 92 13.75 -6.31 0.48
N ASP A 93 14.97 -6.70 0.09
CA ASP A 93 15.68 -7.82 0.70
C ASP A 93 15.82 -7.63 2.22
N ALA A 94 16.22 -6.43 2.66
CA ALA A 94 16.39 -6.13 4.08
C ALA A 94 15.07 -5.96 4.84
N TRP A 95 13.97 -5.69 4.14
CA TRP A 95 12.63 -5.53 4.73
C TRP A 95 11.86 -6.86 4.80
N ALA A 96 12.21 -7.86 4.00
CA ALA A 96 11.42 -9.07 3.74
C ALA A 96 10.89 -9.78 5.00
N SER A 97 11.73 -9.99 6.02
CA SER A 97 11.38 -10.76 7.22
C SER A 97 10.28 -10.14 8.09
N VAL A 98 10.07 -8.82 7.98
CA VAL A 98 9.04 -8.08 8.74
C VAL A 98 8.03 -7.40 7.81
N TYR A 99 8.13 -7.61 6.50
CA TYR A 99 7.36 -6.85 5.51
C TYR A 99 5.85 -6.94 5.72
N ASP A 100 5.35 -8.14 6.05
CA ASP A 100 3.93 -8.39 6.25
C ASP A 100 3.43 -8.00 7.67
N SER A 101 4.35 -7.72 8.61
CA SER A 101 4.04 -7.52 10.03
C SER A 101 4.44 -6.14 10.56
N ASP A 102 5.08 -5.29 9.74
CA ASP A 102 5.53 -3.98 10.17
C ASP A 102 4.38 -2.99 10.43
N GLY A 103 3.18 -3.27 9.91
CA GLY A 103 2.00 -2.41 10.02
C GLY A 103 2.02 -1.24 9.04
N ASN A 104 2.59 -1.42 7.84
CA ASN A 104 2.50 -0.43 6.78
C ASN A 104 1.04 -0.22 6.35
N ILE A 105 0.54 1.00 6.56
CA ILE A 105 -0.87 1.33 6.28
C ILE A 105 -1.22 1.26 4.80
N LEU A 106 -0.26 1.52 3.91
CA LEU A 106 -0.51 1.46 2.47
C LEU A 106 -0.75 0.01 2.02
N GLN A 107 -0.07 -0.96 2.63
CA GLN A 107 -0.34 -2.38 2.41
C GLN A 107 -1.76 -2.76 2.85
N GLY A 108 -2.20 -2.24 4.00
CA GLY A 108 -3.56 -2.49 4.52
C GLY A 108 -4.67 -1.86 3.67
N VAL A 109 -4.45 -0.64 3.17
CA VAL A 109 -5.38 0.00 2.21
C VAL A 109 -5.42 -0.81 0.91
N ASP A 110 -4.26 -1.18 0.36
CA ASP A 110 -4.18 -1.98 -0.87
C ASP A 110 -4.87 -3.35 -0.71
N ASP A 111 -4.74 -4.00 0.46
CA ASP A 111 -5.41 -5.27 0.75
C ASP A 111 -6.94 -5.14 0.78
N GLU A 112 -7.48 -4.09 1.43
CA GLU A 112 -8.94 -3.81 1.47
C GLU A 112 -9.46 -3.51 0.07
N GLU A 113 -8.76 -2.70 -0.70
CA GLU A 113 -9.17 -2.32 -2.06
C GLU A 113 -9.16 -3.52 -3.01
N LEU A 114 -8.10 -4.32 -2.98
CA LEU A 114 -7.99 -5.54 -3.77
C LEU A 114 -9.02 -6.60 -3.39
N SER A 115 -9.54 -6.61 -2.15
CA SER A 115 -10.61 -7.55 -1.76
C SER A 115 -11.86 -7.42 -2.65
N SER A 116 -12.11 -6.23 -3.18
CA SER A 116 -13.21 -5.94 -4.10
C SER A 116 -12.80 -5.99 -5.58
N MET A 117 -11.66 -5.37 -5.92
CA MET A 117 -11.23 -5.23 -7.32
C MET A 117 -10.73 -6.54 -7.92
N LEU A 118 -9.97 -7.34 -7.15
CA LEU A 118 -9.33 -8.53 -7.68
C LEU A 118 -10.37 -9.57 -8.16
N PRO A 119 -11.44 -9.90 -7.41
CA PRO A 119 -12.46 -10.82 -7.92
C PRO A 119 -13.15 -10.33 -9.21
N ALA A 120 -13.44 -9.03 -9.33
CA ALA A 120 -14.05 -8.47 -10.53
C ALA A 120 -13.10 -8.53 -11.73
N PHE A 121 -11.82 -8.17 -11.51
CA PHE A 121 -10.76 -8.30 -12.49
C PHE A 121 -10.62 -9.75 -12.99
N LEU A 122 -10.54 -10.73 -12.09
CA LEU A 122 -10.35 -12.13 -12.47
C LEU A 122 -11.56 -12.71 -13.21
N ARG A 123 -12.80 -12.31 -12.86
CA ARG A 123 -14.00 -12.65 -13.65
C ARG A 123 -13.92 -12.12 -15.08
N SER A 124 -13.42 -10.90 -15.27
CA SER A 124 -13.20 -10.35 -16.61
C SER A 124 -12.14 -11.12 -17.37
N VAL A 125 -11.02 -11.48 -16.71
CA VAL A 125 -9.96 -12.32 -17.29
C VAL A 125 -10.52 -13.65 -17.79
N GLU A 126 -11.39 -14.31 -17.01
CA GLU A 126 -12.08 -15.53 -17.40
C GLU A 126 -13.01 -15.31 -18.61
N GLY A 127 -13.72 -14.18 -18.67
CA GLY A 127 -14.58 -13.82 -19.81
C GLY A 127 -13.81 -13.56 -21.11
N PHE A 128 -12.58 -13.04 -21.02
CA PHE A 128 -11.71 -12.79 -22.18
C PHE A 128 -10.88 -14.01 -22.60
N ALA A 129 -10.78 -15.03 -21.75
CA ALA A 129 -10.17 -16.30 -22.09
C ALA A 129 -11.13 -17.10 -22.99
N GLY A 130 -10.94 -17.00 -24.32
CA GLY A 130 -11.71 -17.82 -25.26
C GLY A 130 -11.58 -19.33 -24.98
N GLU A 131 -12.55 -20.11 -25.49
CA GLU A 131 -12.62 -21.57 -25.29
C GLU A 131 -11.29 -22.27 -25.63
N GLY A 132 -10.83 -23.15 -24.74
CA GLY A 132 -9.65 -24.01 -24.94
C GLY A 132 -8.29 -23.34 -24.69
N ARG A 133 -8.22 -22.18 -24.02
CA ARG A 133 -6.95 -21.45 -23.76
C ARG A 133 -6.50 -21.51 -22.32
N GLU A 134 -5.18 -21.64 -22.11
CA GLU A 134 -4.54 -21.50 -20.80
C GLU A 134 -4.63 -20.05 -20.31
N ILE A 135 -5.05 -19.86 -19.06
CA ILE A 135 -5.00 -18.56 -18.38
C ILE A 135 -3.68 -18.47 -17.61
N THR A 136 -2.80 -17.59 -18.07
CA THR A 136 -1.62 -17.19 -17.31
C THR A 136 -1.85 -15.82 -16.66
N VAL A 137 -1.67 -15.72 -15.35
CA VAL A 137 -1.67 -14.46 -14.59
C VAL A 137 -0.28 -14.20 -14.02
N VAL A 138 0.29 -13.03 -14.33
CA VAL A 138 1.56 -12.59 -13.74
C VAL A 138 1.29 -11.70 -12.53
N ASP A 139 1.99 -11.93 -11.42
CA ASP A 139 2.10 -11.00 -10.29
C ASP A 139 3.47 -10.33 -10.35
N LEU A 140 3.53 -9.12 -10.92
CA LEU A 140 4.76 -8.37 -11.17
C LEU A 140 5.10 -7.52 -9.95
N GLY A 141 6.24 -7.83 -9.32
CA GLY A 141 6.60 -7.35 -7.99
C GLY A 141 5.80 -8.08 -6.92
N CYS A 142 5.80 -9.41 -6.96
CA CYS A 142 4.95 -10.23 -6.09
C CYS A 142 5.32 -10.16 -4.60
N GLY A 143 6.50 -9.62 -4.27
CA GLY A 143 6.98 -9.45 -2.92
C GLY A 143 6.98 -10.77 -2.14
N THR A 144 6.42 -10.73 -0.93
CA THR A 144 6.21 -11.92 -0.07
C THR A 144 5.06 -12.82 -0.53
N GLY A 145 4.48 -12.58 -1.72
CA GLY A 145 3.39 -13.36 -2.29
C GLY A 145 2.00 -13.07 -1.70
N ARG A 146 1.79 -11.91 -1.05
CA ARG A 146 0.47 -11.56 -0.46
C ARG A 146 -0.66 -11.66 -1.49
N ASN A 147 -0.45 -11.09 -2.68
CA ASN A 147 -1.44 -11.11 -3.76
C ASN A 147 -1.37 -12.40 -4.59
N THR A 148 -0.20 -13.01 -4.75
CA THR A 148 -0.07 -14.36 -5.34
C THR A 148 -0.95 -15.39 -4.62
N VAL A 149 -1.02 -15.37 -3.28
CA VAL A 149 -1.91 -16.26 -2.51
C VAL A 149 -3.39 -16.07 -2.90
N LYS A 150 -3.83 -14.81 -3.03
CA LYS A 150 -5.21 -14.48 -3.45
C LYS A 150 -5.51 -15.01 -4.85
N LEU A 151 -4.55 -14.93 -5.78
CA LEU A 151 -4.68 -15.50 -7.13
C LEU A 151 -4.86 -17.03 -7.12
N LEU A 152 -4.13 -17.73 -6.24
CA LEU A 152 -4.24 -19.19 -6.10
C LEU A 152 -5.54 -19.63 -5.42
N GLN A 153 -6.04 -18.83 -4.47
CA GLN A 153 -7.27 -19.09 -3.73
C GLN A 153 -8.54 -18.65 -4.47
N TYR A 154 -8.41 -17.83 -5.51
CA TYR A 154 -9.57 -17.38 -6.27
C TYR A 154 -10.35 -18.59 -6.82
N PRO A 155 -11.69 -18.63 -6.67
CA PRO A 155 -12.51 -19.75 -7.09
C PRO A 155 -12.73 -19.72 -8.61
N TRP A 156 -11.65 -19.97 -9.36
CA TRP A 156 -11.66 -19.95 -10.81
C TRP A 156 -12.76 -20.88 -11.34
N SER A 157 -13.73 -20.30 -12.03
CA SER A 157 -14.88 -21.01 -12.57
C SER A 157 -14.41 -22.06 -13.58
N GLY A 158 -14.81 -23.31 -13.37
CA GLY A 158 -14.65 -24.38 -14.35
C GLY A 158 -15.66 -24.25 -15.50
N ARG A 159 -15.93 -23.03 -16.00
CA ARG A 159 -16.78 -22.89 -17.20
C ARG A 159 -16.15 -23.70 -18.32
N ALA A 160 -16.99 -24.40 -19.07
CA ALA A 160 -16.58 -25.35 -20.10
C ALA A 160 -15.52 -24.73 -21.02
N GLY A 161 -14.30 -25.24 -20.98
CA GLY A 161 -13.22 -24.90 -21.91
C GLY A 161 -11.96 -24.24 -21.35
N VAL A 162 -11.88 -23.85 -20.07
CA VAL A 162 -10.60 -23.38 -19.46
C VAL A 162 -10.00 -24.47 -18.60
N GLU A 163 -9.06 -25.21 -19.18
CA GLU A 163 -8.50 -26.43 -18.58
C GLU A 163 -7.23 -26.16 -17.74
N TRP A 164 -6.48 -25.07 -18.01
CA TRP A 164 -5.16 -24.81 -17.41
C TRP A 164 -5.02 -23.37 -16.91
N LYS A 165 -4.57 -23.21 -15.66
CA LYS A 165 -4.36 -21.91 -14.99
C LYS A 165 -2.96 -21.88 -14.39
N VAL A 166 -2.17 -20.87 -14.73
CA VAL A 166 -0.80 -20.69 -14.24
C VAL A 166 -0.65 -19.30 -13.62
N VAL A 167 -0.13 -19.24 -12.41
CA VAL A 167 0.24 -17.98 -11.74
C VAL A 167 1.76 -17.84 -11.70
N VAL A 168 2.28 -16.75 -12.23
CA VAL A 168 3.73 -16.48 -12.24
C VAL A 168 4.02 -15.26 -11.37
N GLY A 169 4.63 -15.47 -10.20
CA GLY A 169 5.13 -14.37 -9.37
C GLY A 169 6.55 -13.98 -9.78
N ILE A 170 6.80 -12.69 -9.99
CA ILE A 170 8.11 -12.17 -10.37
C ILE A 170 8.51 -11.08 -9.38
N ASP A 171 9.74 -11.14 -8.84
CA ASP A 171 10.28 -10.07 -8.02
C ASP A 171 11.80 -9.93 -8.21
N ALA A 172 12.32 -8.73 -7.92
CA ALA A 172 13.74 -8.42 -7.96
C ALA A 172 14.46 -8.79 -6.65
N SER A 173 13.73 -8.81 -5.53
CA SER A 173 14.23 -9.14 -4.19
C SER A 173 14.25 -10.65 -3.96
N LYS A 174 15.43 -11.19 -3.66
CA LYS A 174 15.59 -12.60 -3.29
C LYS A 174 14.96 -12.88 -1.92
N GLY A 175 15.11 -11.96 -0.97
CA GLY A 175 14.53 -12.09 0.37
C GLY A 175 13.01 -12.15 0.33
N MET A 176 12.37 -11.30 -0.49
CA MET A 176 10.93 -11.35 -0.70
C MET A 176 10.47 -12.69 -1.31
N LEU A 177 11.17 -13.18 -2.34
CA LEU A 177 10.86 -14.46 -2.99
C LEU A 177 11.07 -15.68 -2.08
N GLU A 178 11.97 -15.59 -1.10
CA GLU A 178 12.16 -16.63 -0.09
C GLU A 178 10.91 -16.74 0.80
N VAL A 179 10.44 -15.61 1.35
CA VAL A 179 9.20 -15.54 2.13
C VAL A 179 8.00 -15.99 1.29
N ALA A 180 7.92 -15.56 0.03
CA ALA A 180 6.86 -15.99 -0.88
C ALA A 180 6.84 -17.51 -1.09
N ARG A 181 8.01 -18.14 -1.25
CA ARG A 181 8.12 -19.60 -1.45
C ARG A 181 7.60 -20.36 -0.24
N GLU A 182 7.97 -19.95 0.97
CA GLU A 182 7.46 -20.57 2.19
C GLU A 182 5.93 -20.46 2.26
N LYS A 183 5.39 -19.25 2.09
CA LYS A 183 3.95 -18.98 2.13
C LYS A 183 3.15 -19.76 1.08
N LEU A 184 3.62 -19.76 -0.17
CA LEU A 184 2.92 -20.42 -1.28
C LEU A 184 3.01 -21.93 -1.20
N SER A 185 4.09 -22.48 -0.63
CA SER A 185 4.20 -23.92 -0.38
C SER A 185 3.14 -24.41 0.62
N ALA A 186 2.93 -23.66 1.71
CA ALA A 186 1.90 -23.97 2.71
C ALA A 186 0.49 -23.93 2.12
N VAL A 187 0.20 -22.92 1.29
CA VAL A 187 -1.08 -22.79 0.58
C VAL A 187 -1.27 -23.94 -0.42
N SER A 188 -0.26 -24.25 -1.22
CA SER A 188 -0.35 -25.33 -2.20
C SER A 188 -0.57 -26.71 -1.56
N SER A 189 0.08 -27.00 -0.42
CA SER A 189 -0.13 -28.25 0.32
C SER A 189 -1.57 -28.40 0.83
N SER A 190 -2.26 -27.28 1.11
CA SER A 190 -3.66 -27.32 1.54
C SER A 190 -4.64 -27.70 0.42
N PHE A 191 -4.26 -27.47 -0.84
CA PHE A 191 -5.10 -27.78 -2.00
C PHE A 191 -5.01 -29.24 -2.46
N THR A 192 -3.84 -29.89 -2.30
CA THR A 192 -3.58 -31.26 -2.76
C THR A 192 -4.43 -32.32 -2.06
N THR A 193 -5.01 -32.02 -0.89
CA THR A 193 -5.93 -32.92 -0.17
C THR A 193 -7.35 -32.93 -0.75
N SER A 194 -7.67 -31.99 -1.66
CA SER A 194 -8.93 -31.90 -2.39
C SER A 194 -8.70 -32.23 -3.89
N SER A 195 -9.55 -33.08 -4.47
CA SER A 195 -9.47 -33.58 -5.85
C SER A 195 -8.92 -32.59 -6.89
N THR A 196 -7.88 -33.03 -7.62
CA THR A 196 -6.88 -32.23 -8.37
C THR A 196 -7.30 -31.79 -9.78
N SER A 197 -8.17 -30.78 -9.91
CA SER A 197 -8.35 -30.08 -11.20
C SER A 197 -8.78 -28.61 -11.11
N ALA A 198 -9.02 -28.07 -9.91
CA ALA A 198 -9.65 -26.74 -9.76
C ALA A 198 -8.66 -25.58 -9.56
N TYR A 199 -7.46 -25.85 -9.04
CA TYR A 199 -6.55 -24.80 -8.58
C TYR A 199 -5.41 -24.51 -9.59
N PRO A 200 -4.98 -23.24 -9.72
CA PRO A 200 -3.85 -22.90 -10.57
C PRO A 200 -2.53 -23.53 -10.08
N THR A 201 -1.64 -23.84 -11.01
CA THR A 201 -0.22 -24.07 -10.69
C THR A 201 0.47 -22.72 -10.50
N TYR A 202 1.65 -22.71 -9.89
CA TYR A 202 2.43 -21.49 -9.73
C TYR A 202 3.92 -21.65 -9.95
N LYS A 203 4.57 -20.55 -10.36
CA LYS A 203 6.03 -20.43 -10.50
C LYS A 203 6.48 -19.10 -9.90
N LEU A 204 7.63 -19.10 -9.25
CA LEU A 204 8.31 -17.88 -8.80
C LEU A 204 9.57 -17.65 -9.65
N LEU A 205 9.73 -16.43 -10.17
CA LEU A 205 10.87 -16.03 -10.98
C LEU A 205 11.61 -14.88 -10.28
N HIS A 206 12.94 -15.01 -10.20
CA HIS A 206 13.80 -13.90 -9.80
C HIS A 206 14.20 -13.13 -11.06
N HIS A 207 13.72 -11.89 -11.20
CA HIS A 207 14.08 -11.01 -12.31
C HIS A 207 13.99 -9.55 -11.88
N ASP A 208 15.01 -8.77 -12.28
CA ASP A 208 15.12 -7.37 -11.89
C ASP A 208 14.70 -6.46 -13.05
N PHE A 209 13.52 -5.86 -12.92
CA PHE A 209 13.00 -4.85 -13.84
C PHE A 209 13.25 -3.42 -13.35
N LEU A 210 13.93 -3.26 -12.21
CA LEU A 210 14.18 -1.95 -11.61
C LEU A 210 15.28 -1.22 -12.38
N PRO A 211 15.20 0.12 -12.48
CA PRO A 211 16.27 0.90 -13.10
C PRO A 211 17.60 0.72 -12.35
N PRO A 212 18.74 0.77 -13.06
CA PRO A 212 20.05 0.46 -12.48
C PRO A 212 20.44 1.37 -11.30
N ASN A 213 21.22 0.75 -10.41
CA ASN A 213 21.49 1.07 -9.00
C ASN A 213 22.19 2.41 -8.65
N THR A 214 22.07 3.49 -9.42
CA THR A 214 22.51 4.80 -8.92
C THR A 214 21.48 5.29 -7.91
N VAL A 215 21.75 5.03 -6.64
CA VAL A 215 21.02 5.61 -5.51
C VAL A 215 21.70 6.95 -5.20
N PRO A 216 21.16 8.10 -5.61
CA PRO A 216 21.68 9.35 -5.11
C PRO A 216 21.38 9.46 -3.62
N ASP A 217 22.25 10.15 -2.88
CA ASP A 217 22.10 10.36 -1.43
C ASP A 217 20.74 10.96 -1.06
N SER A 218 20.08 11.64 -2.00
CA SER A 218 18.75 12.25 -1.87
C SER A 218 17.59 11.26 -1.88
N GLY A 219 17.77 10.02 -2.35
CA GLY A 219 16.68 9.04 -2.55
C GLY A 219 15.71 9.40 -3.68
N LEU A 220 16.00 10.46 -4.43
CA LEU A 220 15.23 10.85 -5.62
C LEU A 220 15.79 10.14 -6.85
N PRO A 221 14.97 9.83 -7.85
CA PRO A 221 15.47 9.23 -9.08
C PRO A 221 16.33 10.20 -9.90
N ASP A 222 17.23 9.66 -10.73
CA ASP A 222 17.93 10.46 -11.74
C ASP A 222 16.91 11.11 -12.68
N PRO A 223 16.93 12.45 -12.88
CA PRO A 223 16.04 13.11 -13.83
C PRO A 223 16.23 12.67 -15.29
N ASN A 224 17.38 12.06 -15.62
CA ASN A 224 17.70 11.52 -16.95
C ASN A 224 18.04 10.02 -16.85
N PRO A 225 17.06 9.17 -16.50
CA PRO A 225 17.34 7.75 -16.31
C PRO A 225 17.87 7.15 -17.61
N ILE A 226 18.98 6.40 -17.52
CA ILE A 226 19.50 5.63 -18.64
C ILE A 226 18.37 4.71 -19.13
N PRO A 227 17.98 4.75 -20.41
CA PRO A 227 16.99 3.82 -20.93
C PRO A 227 17.45 2.40 -20.62
N LEU A 228 16.63 1.64 -19.89
CA LEU A 228 16.90 0.24 -19.67
C LEU A 228 17.09 -0.42 -21.05
N PRO A 229 18.17 -1.19 -21.25
CA PRO A 229 18.21 -2.09 -22.41
C PRO A 229 16.91 -2.89 -22.35
N GLN A 230 16.20 -2.94 -23.49
CA GLN A 230 14.89 -3.56 -23.60
C GLN A 230 14.84 -4.87 -22.81
N THR A 231 13.71 -5.15 -22.17
CA THR A 231 13.42 -6.33 -21.34
C THR A 231 13.42 -7.65 -22.12
N SER A 232 14.39 -7.85 -23.02
CA SER A 232 14.66 -9.10 -23.68
C SER A 232 15.31 -10.05 -22.68
N GLY A 233 14.55 -11.03 -22.20
CA GLY A 233 15.15 -12.14 -21.46
C GLY A 233 14.23 -12.87 -20.48
N LEU A 234 13.07 -12.32 -20.11
CA LEU A 234 12.11 -13.10 -19.34
C LEU A 234 11.33 -14.00 -20.29
N ASP A 235 11.85 -15.21 -20.47
CA ASP A 235 11.18 -16.24 -21.24
C ASP A 235 10.05 -16.88 -20.43
N LEU A 236 8.84 -16.32 -20.59
CA LEU A 236 7.61 -16.93 -20.11
C LEU A 236 7.29 -18.23 -20.86
N ASP A 237 7.90 -18.54 -22.01
CA ASP A 237 7.69 -19.82 -22.72
C ASP A 237 8.13 -21.00 -21.85
N SER A 238 9.17 -20.81 -21.01
CA SER A 238 9.56 -21.80 -20.00
C SER A 238 8.57 -21.97 -18.83
N ALA A 239 7.57 -21.09 -18.74
CA ALA A 239 6.61 -21.00 -17.65
C ALA A 239 5.15 -21.19 -18.11
N THR A 240 4.88 -21.18 -19.42
CA THR A 240 3.54 -21.27 -20.01
C THR A 240 3.59 -22.20 -21.22
N GLU A 241 2.65 -23.14 -21.35
CA GLU A 241 2.53 -23.96 -22.58
C GLU A 241 1.87 -23.16 -23.73
N ASN A 242 1.45 -21.92 -23.47
CA ASN A 242 0.87 -21.01 -24.44
C ASN A 242 1.83 -20.65 -25.59
N GLN A 243 1.32 -20.71 -26.83
CA GLN A 243 2.06 -20.53 -28.09
C GLN A 243 2.70 -19.14 -28.34
N ASN A 244 2.84 -18.26 -27.35
CA ASN A 244 3.28 -16.86 -27.54
C ASN A 244 4.08 -16.22 -26.37
N GLY A 245 4.38 -16.95 -25.30
CA GLY A 245 5.22 -16.44 -24.20
C GLY A 245 4.70 -15.20 -23.47
N LYS A 246 3.38 -14.98 -23.47
CA LYS A 246 2.77 -13.79 -22.88
C LYS A 246 1.53 -14.14 -22.07
N ALA A 247 1.39 -13.45 -20.94
CA ALA A 247 0.30 -13.64 -20.01
C ALA A 247 -1.03 -13.11 -20.57
N THR A 248 -2.12 -13.75 -20.15
CA THR A 248 -3.48 -13.28 -20.39
C THR A 248 -3.79 -12.06 -19.53
N ALA A 249 -3.26 -12.05 -18.30
CA ALA A 249 -3.47 -10.97 -17.35
C ALA A 249 -2.23 -10.74 -16.47
N LEU A 250 -2.16 -9.56 -15.86
CA LEU A 250 -1.11 -9.19 -14.91
C LEU A 250 -1.71 -8.38 -13.76
N ILE A 251 -1.18 -8.56 -12.56
CA ILE A 251 -1.36 -7.64 -11.44
C ILE A 251 0.00 -7.05 -11.09
N SER A 252 0.03 -5.78 -10.68
CA SER A 252 1.22 -5.14 -10.13
C SER A 252 0.81 -4.10 -9.11
N THR A 253 1.11 -4.38 -7.85
CA THR A 253 0.53 -3.66 -6.71
C THR A 253 1.62 -2.97 -5.92
N LEU A 254 1.55 -1.64 -5.81
CA LEU A 254 2.54 -0.81 -5.10
C LEU A 254 3.98 -0.95 -5.64
N VAL A 255 4.11 -1.18 -6.95
CA VAL A 255 5.41 -1.30 -7.66
C VAL A 255 5.71 -0.09 -8.52
N LEU A 256 4.66 0.56 -9.05
CA LEU A 256 4.77 1.64 -10.03
C LEU A 256 5.63 2.81 -9.51
N GLU A 257 5.59 3.11 -8.22
CA GLU A 257 6.45 4.12 -7.59
C GLU A 257 7.95 3.81 -7.70
N HIS A 258 8.39 2.62 -8.11
CA HIS A 258 9.81 2.26 -8.21
C HIS A 258 10.34 2.22 -9.64
N ILE A 259 9.50 2.57 -10.63
CA ILE A 259 9.84 2.45 -12.05
C ILE A 259 9.33 3.69 -12.81
N PRO A 260 10.11 4.31 -13.70
CA PRO A 260 9.61 5.36 -14.58
C PRO A 260 8.41 4.89 -15.41
N LEU A 261 7.35 5.69 -15.54
CA LEU A 261 6.08 5.29 -16.17
C LEU A 261 6.24 4.62 -17.54
N ARG A 262 7.04 5.21 -18.45
CA ARG A 262 7.26 4.63 -19.79
C ARG A 262 7.92 3.26 -19.71
N THR A 263 8.90 3.11 -18.82
CA THR A 263 9.57 1.83 -18.57
C THR A 263 8.56 0.82 -18.02
N PHE A 264 7.77 1.20 -17.02
CA PHE A 264 6.75 0.33 -16.42
C PHE A 264 5.77 -0.21 -17.45
N PHE A 265 5.16 0.65 -18.27
CA PHE A 265 4.24 0.20 -19.31
C PHE A 265 4.95 -0.57 -20.45
N SER A 266 6.23 -0.31 -20.70
CA SER A 266 7.03 -1.15 -21.61
C SER A 266 7.23 -2.56 -21.05
N ILE A 267 7.50 -2.70 -19.75
CA ILE A 267 7.57 -4.00 -19.07
C ILE A 267 6.23 -4.73 -19.20
N LEU A 268 5.11 -4.06 -18.89
CA LEU A 268 3.79 -4.69 -19.02
C LEU A 268 3.54 -5.14 -20.46
N SER A 269 3.89 -4.32 -21.46
CA SER A 269 3.78 -4.66 -22.88
C SER A 269 4.73 -5.79 -23.30
N SER A 270 5.80 -6.07 -22.56
CA SER A 270 6.64 -7.24 -22.81
C SER A 270 6.01 -8.53 -22.27
N LEU A 271 5.24 -8.45 -21.18
CA LEU A 271 4.71 -9.60 -20.44
C LEU A 271 3.26 -9.98 -20.79
N VAL A 272 2.42 -9.02 -21.17
CA VAL A 272 0.97 -9.23 -21.36
C VAL A 272 0.64 -9.23 -22.84
N ARG A 273 -0.18 -10.16 -23.35
CA ARG A 273 -0.58 -10.19 -24.78
C ARG A 273 -1.47 -9.01 -25.17
N PRO A 274 -1.53 -8.59 -26.45
CA PRO A 274 -2.55 -7.66 -26.92
C PRO A 274 -3.96 -8.15 -26.56
N GLY A 275 -4.81 -7.26 -26.06
CA GLY A 275 -6.13 -7.58 -25.49
C GLY A 275 -6.11 -8.08 -24.04
N GLY A 276 -4.94 -8.35 -23.45
CA GLY A 276 -4.82 -8.74 -22.05
C GLY A 276 -5.06 -7.58 -21.08
N LEU A 277 -5.32 -7.92 -19.81
CA LEU A 277 -5.65 -6.97 -18.75
C LEU A 277 -4.52 -6.84 -17.73
N ALA A 278 -4.36 -5.63 -17.17
CA ALA A 278 -3.44 -5.35 -16.08
C ALA A 278 -4.18 -4.62 -14.94
N LEU A 279 -4.18 -5.17 -13.73
CA LEU A 279 -4.61 -4.46 -12.53
C LEU A 279 -3.40 -3.80 -11.88
N VAL A 280 -3.38 -2.47 -11.84
CA VAL A 280 -2.24 -1.70 -11.33
C VAL A 280 -2.69 -0.85 -10.16
N THR A 281 -1.95 -0.88 -9.06
CA THR A 281 -2.17 -0.06 -7.87
C THR A 281 -0.88 0.64 -7.45
N ASN A 282 -0.98 1.80 -6.83
CA ASN A 282 0.19 2.58 -6.42
C ASN A 282 -0.10 3.53 -5.26
N MET A 283 0.99 4.01 -4.63
CA MET A 283 0.96 5.15 -3.72
C MET A 283 0.46 6.41 -4.43
N HIS A 284 -0.50 7.11 -3.82
CA HIS A 284 -1.02 8.37 -4.34
C HIS A 284 -0.03 9.53 -4.13
N PRO A 285 0.05 10.50 -5.07
CA PRO A 285 1.03 11.59 -5.00
C PRO A 285 0.93 12.47 -3.74
N GLU A 286 -0.26 12.61 -3.13
CA GLU A 286 -0.39 13.34 -1.86
C GLU A 286 0.36 12.65 -0.71
N MET A 287 0.34 11.32 -0.65
CA MET A 287 1.18 10.56 0.28
C MET A 287 2.65 10.66 -0.13
N GLY A 288 2.97 10.52 -1.41
CA GLY A 288 4.33 10.65 -1.95
C GLY A 288 4.99 12.01 -1.66
N ALA A 289 4.21 13.08 -1.60
CA ALA A 289 4.68 14.41 -1.22
C ALA A 289 5.08 14.51 0.27
N LYS A 290 4.57 13.60 1.11
CA LYS A 290 4.79 13.57 2.57
C LYS A 290 5.77 12.48 2.99
N GLY A 291 5.98 11.45 2.16
CA GLY A 291 6.83 10.31 2.50
C GLY A 291 7.09 9.37 1.33
N GLN A 292 7.95 8.38 1.56
CA GLN A 292 8.33 7.36 0.60
C GLN A 292 8.33 5.98 1.28
N ALA A 293 8.24 4.92 0.47
CA ALA A 293 8.39 3.55 0.95
C ALA A 293 9.71 3.34 1.69
N GLY A 294 9.64 2.60 2.79
CA GLY A 294 10.82 2.23 3.57
C GLY A 294 10.47 1.81 5.00
N PHE A 295 11.44 1.19 5.66
CA PHE A 295 11.30 0.62 6.99
C PHE A 295 12.32 1.20 7.98
N VAL A 296 12.18 0.85 9.25
CA VAL A 296 13.15 1.22 10.30
C VAL A 296 14.03 0.01 10.56
N GLY A 297 15.31 0.12 10.23
CA GLY A 297 16.33 -0.88 10.53
C GLY A 297 17.21 -0.46 11.70
N GLN A 298 18.20 -1.30 12.00
CA GLN A 298 19.27 -1.00 12.95
C GLN A 298 20.52 -0.50 12.22
N VAL A 299 21.28 0.37 12.89
CA VAL A 299 22.59 0.78 12.41
C VAL A 299 23.59 -0.37 12.61
N GLU A 300 24.34 -0.70 11.56
CA GLU A 300 25.37 -1.74 11.63
C GLU A 300 26.39 -1.42 12.74
N GLY A 301 26.65 -2.39 13.61
CA GLY A 301 27.53 -2.22 14.77
C GLY A 301 26.93 -1.44 15.94
N ASN A 302 25.64 -1.05 15.89
CA ASN A 302 24.93 -0.44 17.02
C ASN A 302 23.47 -0.89 17.11
N GLU A 303 23.21 -1.90 17.95
CA GLU A 303 21.89 -2.51 18.15
C GLU A 303 20.82 -1.53 18.68
N THR A 304 21.24 -0.43 19.32
CA THR A 304 20.33 0.56 19.91
C THR A 304 19.99 1.71 18.95
N ALA A 305 20.83 1.96 17.94
CA ALA A 305 20.61 3.04 17.00
C ALA A 305 19.71 2.59 15.84
N LYS A 306 18.65 3.37 15.58
CA LYS A 306 17.71 3.13 14.48
C LYS A 306 18.08 3.96 13.26
N VAL A 307 17.81 3.42 12.07
CA VAL A 307 18.00 4.11 10.78
C VAL A 307 16.78 3.87 9.89
N LYS A 308 16.32 4.91 9.19
CA LYS A 308 15.29 4.77 8.16
C LYS A 308 15.96 4.25 6.89
N VAL A 309 15.56 3.09 6.40
CA VAL A 309 16.05 2.54 5.13
C VAL A 309 15.02 2.80 4.04
N ARG A 310 15.46 3.35 2.90
CA ARG A 310 14.58 3.68 1.76
C ARG A 310 15.19 3.27 0.43
N GLY A 311 14.31 2.86 -0.48
CA GLY A 311 14.64 2.67 -1.89
C GLY A 311 14.45 3.95 -2.69
N VAL A 312 14.59 3.85 -4.01
CA VAL A 312 14.24 4.94 -4.93
C VAL A 312 12.73 4.92 -5.17
N SER A 313 12.09 6.09 -5.08
CA SER A 313 10.65 6.26 -5.30
C SER A 313 10.37 7.48 -6.18
N TRP A 314 9.46 7.30 -7.14
CA TRP A 314 8.89 8.31 -8.02
C TRP A 314 7.47 8.64 -7.56
N VAL A 315 7.15 9.93 -7.58
CA VAL A 315 5.81 10.42 -7.27
C VAL A 315 5.04 10.57 -8.58
N HIS A 316 4.34 9.52 -9.00
CA HIS A 316 3.54 9.53 -10.23
C HIS A 316 2.12 10.00 -9.95
N THR A 317 1.66 11.02 -10.66
CA THR A 317 0.26 11.45 -10.60
C THR A 317 -0.66 10.47 -11.32
N VAL A 318 -1.96 10.52 -10.98
CA VAL A 318 -2.99 9.70 -11.62
C VAL A 318 -3.09 10.07 -13.10
N GLU A 319 -3.08 11.36 -13.40
CA GLU A 319 -3.19 11.92 -14.75
C GLU A 319 -1.98 11.53 -15.63
N GLU A 320 -0.76 11.63 -15.10
CA GLU A 320 0.44 11.20 -15.83
C GLU A 320 0.42 9.69 -16.09
N THR A 321 -0.02 8.90 -15.12
CA THR A 321 -0.12 7.44 -15.25
C THR A 321 -1.06 7.08 -16.40
N VAL A 322 -2.27 7.65 -16.42
CA VAL A 322 -3.27 7.41 -17.48
C VAL A 322 -2.77 7.90 -18.84
N ARG A 323 -2.19 9.09 -18.90
CA ARG A 323 -1.66 9.66 -20.15
C ARG A 323 -0.54 8.80 -20.73
N ILE A 324 0.46 8.42 -19.92
CA ILE A 324 1.58 7.59 -20.39
C ILE A 324 1.12 6.18 -20.74
N ALA A 325 0.18 5.58 -19.98
CA ALA A 325 -0.45 4.32 -20.35
C ALA A 325 -1.03 4.38 -21.77
N SER A 326 -1.82 5.42 -22.05
CA SER A 326 -2.44 5.66 -23.36
C SER A 326 -1.42 5.76 -24.49
N GLU A 327 -0.38 6.58 -24.31
CA GLU A 327 0.72 6.71 -25.27
C GLU A 327 1.44 5.38 -25.54
N MET A 328 1.51 4.50 -24.54
CA MET A 328 2.16 3.19 -24.60
C MET A 328 1.20 2.07 -25.06
N GLY A 329 -0.02 2.39 -25.50
CA GLY A 329 -0.99 1.43 -26.05
C GLY A 329 -1.86 0.74 -25.01
N TRP A 330 -2.02 1.32 -23.83
CA TRP A 330 -2.90 0.85 -22.75
C TRP A 330 -4.07 1.79 -22.55
N VAL A 331 -5.27 1.27 -22.38
CA VAL A 331 -6.46 2.07 -22.08
C VAL A 331 -7.01 1.68 -20.72
N VAL A 332 -7.54 2.66 -19.98
CA VAL A 332 -8.27 2.38 -18.76
C VAL A 332 -9.52 1.58 -19.13
N GLU A 333 -9.70 0.43 -18.49
CA GLU A 333 -10.82 -0.46 -18.68
C GLU A 333 -11.75 -0.33 -17.48
N ASP A 334 -13.00 0.04 -17.75
CA ASP A 334 -14.03 0.07 -16.72
C ASP A 334 -14.52 -1.36 -16.46
N VAL A 335 -13.78 -2.06 -15.61
CA VAL A 335 -14.24 -3.33 -15.06
C VAL A 335 -15.21 -2.98 -13.94
N ASN A 336 -16.44 -2.62 -14.31
CA ASN A 336 -17.55 -2.27 -13.41
C ASN A 336 -17.50 -3.16 -12.16
N VAL A 337 -17.03 -2.56 -11.07
CA VAL A 337 -17.17 -3.12 -9.74
C VAL A 337 -18.56 -2.68 -9.31
N ASP A 338 -19.47 -3.61 -9.04
CA ASP A 338 -20.67 -3.38 -8.24
C ASP A 338 -20.24 -2.99 -6.80
N VAL A 339 -19.53 -1.87 -6.65
CA VAL A 339 -19.11 -1.28 -5.38
C VAL A 339 -19.85 0.04 -5.32
N GLY A 340 -21.00 0.02 -4.63
CA GLY A 340 -21.82 1.19 -4.36
C GLY A 340 -21.10 2.19 -3.48
N GLY A 341 -20.20 2.97 -4.08
CA GLY A 341 -19.71 4.22 -3.53
C GLY A 341 -20.22 5.36 -4.40
N ASP A 342 -20.99 6.27 -3.80
CA ASP A 342 -21.37 7.54 -4.43
C ASP A 342 -20.10 8.32 -4.77
N GLY A 343 -19.65 8.18 -6.02
CA GLY A 343 -18.45 8.81 -6.54
C GLY A 343 -18.71 10.29 -6.84
N ASP A 344 -18.61 11.12 -5.81
CA ASP A 344 -18.35 12.57 -5.93
C ASP A 344 -16.85 12.87 -6.11
N GLY A 345 -16.06 11.87 -6.54
CA GLY A 345 -14.65 12.03 -6.90
C GLY A 345 -14.51 12.36 -8.38
N ASP A 346 -13.94 13.52 -8.68
CA ASP A 346 -13.49 14.03 -10.00
C ASP A 346 -12.41 13.14 -10.69
N GLY A 347 -12.25 11.89 -10.23
CA GLY A 347 -11.34 10.91 -10.82
C GLY A 347 -11.92 10.37 -12.12
N GLY A 348 -11.23 10.63 -13.24
CA GLY A 348 -11.64 10.18 -14.56
C GLY A 348 -12.02 8.70 -14.60
N LYS A 349 -13.13 8.39 -15.29
CA LYS A 349 -13.72 7.05 -15.45
C LYS A 349 -12.67 5.92 -15.45
N GLY A 350 -12.69 5.10 -14.40
CA GLY A 350 -12.03 3.78 -14.32
C GLY A 350 -10.81 3.64 -13.39
N LEU A 351 -10.28 4.72 -12.81
CA LEU A 351 -9.33 4.63 -11.68
C LEU A 351 -10.03 5.03 -10.37
N LYS A 352 -9.73 4.30 -9.30
CA LYS A 352 -10.16 4.61 -7.95
C LYS A 352 -9.02 5.26 -7.19
N GLU A 353 -9.34 6.27 -6.39
CA GLU A 353 -8.44 6.91 -5.42
C GLU A 353 -9.01 6.72 -4.01
N VAL A 354 -8.15 6.58 -3.01
CA VAL A 354 -8.57 6.34 -1.63
C VAL A 354 -7.90 7.34 -0.70
N GLU A 355 -8.75 8.11 -0.02
CA GLU A 355 -8.43 8.93 1.14
C GLU A 355 -8.59 8.12 2.42
N VAL A 356 -7.65 8.27 3.36
CA VAL A 356 -7.82 7.67 4.69
C VAL A 356 -8.83 8.50 5.48
N THR A 357 -9.91 7.84 5.92
CA THR A 357 -10.91 8.45 6.80
C THR A 357 -10.66 8.07 8.27
N GLU A 358 -11.29 8.78 9.21
CA GLU A 358 -11.23 8.45 10.64
C GLU A 358 -11.71 7.02 10.94
N GLU A 359 -12.70 6.53 10.19
CA GLU A 359 -13.25 5.17 10.36
C GLU A 359 -12.23 4.09 9.97
N MET A 360 -11.36 4.37 9.00
CA MET A 360 -10.34 3.43 8.54
C MET A 360 -9.23 3.22 9.58
N VAL A 361 -9.03 4.15 10.51
CA VAL A 361 -7.97 4.07 11.53
C VAL A 361 -8.11 2.82 12.39
N GLY A 362 -9.34 2.41 12.72
CA GLY A 362 -9.60 1.22 13.52
C GLY A 362 -9.09 -0.07 12.85
N LYS A 363 -9.18 -0.15 11.51
CA LYS A 363 -8.73 -1.30 10.71
C LYS A 363 -7.24 -1.23 10.36
N LEU A 364 -6.75 -0.04 9.99
CA LEU A 364 -5.37 0.18 9.53
C LEU A 364 -4.35 0.34 10.68
N GLY A 365 -4.84 0.54 11.90
CA GLY A 365 -4.03 0.71 13.10
C GLY A 365 -3.49 2.13 13.30
N ARG A 366 -2.81 2.35 14.43
CA ARG A 366 -2.40 3.70 14.90
C ARG A 366 -1.52 4.47 13.92
N ARG A 367 -0.78 3.78 13.04
CA ARG A 367 0.06 4.41 12.02
C ARG A 367 -0.78 5.19 10.97
N ALA A 368 -2.08 4.93 10.88
CA ALA A 368 -2.99 5.57 9.92
C ALA A 368 -3.47 6.96 10.35
N VAL A 369 -3.45 7.28 11.65
CA VAL A 369 -3.96 8.55 12.21
C VAL A 369 -3.38 9.77 11.49
N LYS A 370 -2.07 9.75 11.18
CA LYS A 370 -1.40 10.88 10.51
C LYS A 370 -1.76 11.04 9.02
N TRP A 371 -2.48 10.08 8.46
CA TRP A 371 -2.88 10.06 7.06
C TRP A 371 -4.36 10.40 6.87
N VAL A 372 -5.12 10.59 7.95
CA VAL A 372 -6.52 11.03 7.86
C VAL A 372 -6.62 12.31 7.03
N GLY A 373 -7.53 12.33 6.05
CA GLY A 373 -7.71 13.43 5.11
C GLY A 373 -6.63 13.52 4.03
N VAL A 374 -5.87 12.45 3.80
CA VAL A 374 -4.86 12.37 2.74
C VAL A 374 -5.20 11.21 1.81
N ARG A 375 -5.19 11.47 0.49
CA ARG A 375 -5.24 10.40 -0.51
C ARG A 375 -3.92 9.64 -0.52
N VAL A 376 -3.97 8.35 -0.21
CA VAL A 376 -2.79 7.50 -0.02
C VAL A 376 -2.60 6.46 -1.12
N TRP A 377 -3.66 6.13 -1.83
CA TRP A 377 -3.67 5.02 -2.78
C TRP A 377 -4.48 5.38 -4.03
N TYR A 378 -4.05 4.87 -5.18
CA TYR A 378 -4.90 4.77 -6.37
C TYR A 378 -4.68 3.45 -7.11
N GLY A 379 -5.66 3.05 -7.90
CA GLY A 379 -5.54 1.85 -8.72
C GLY A 379 -6.67 1.72 -9.74
N GLY A 380 -6.44 0.86 -10.73
CA GLY A 380 -7.40 0.63 -11.81
C GLY A 380 -6.98 -0.51 -12.72
N VAL A 381 -7.89 -0.88 -13.64
CA VAL A 381 -7.61 -1.89 -14.66
C VAL A 381 -7.26 -1.21 -15.97
N PHE A 382 -6.23 -1.72 -16.63
CA PHE A 382 -5.79 -1.29 -17.95
C PHE A 382 -5.88 -2.45 -18.92
N ARG A 383 -6.39 -2.20 -20.13
CA ARG A 383 -6.38 -3.18 -21.22
C ARG A 383 -5.33 -2.80 -22.25
N ARG A 384 -4.54 -3.80 -22.67
CA ARG A 384 -3.56 -3.64 -23.73
C ARG A 384 -4.26 -3.59 -25.09
N VAL A 385 -4.07 -2.53 -25.87
CA VAL A 385 -4.69 -2.38 -27.21
C VAL A 385 -3.75 -2.82 -28.33
N ARG A 386 -2.43 -2.65 -28.15
CA ARG A 386 -1.41 -2.94 -29.18
C ARG A 386 -0.28 -3.80 -28.66
#